data_AF-A0A935P5D7-F1
#
_entry.id   AF-A0A935P5D7-F1
#
_cell.length_a   1.000
_cell.length_b   1.000
_cell.length_c   1.000
_cell.angle_alpha   90.00
_cell.angle_beta   90.00
_cell.angle_gamma   90.00
#
_symmetry.space_group_name_H-M   'P 1'
#
loop_
_entity.id
_entity.type
_entity.pdbx_description
1 polymer ?
#
loop_
_entity_poly.entity_id
_entity_poly.type
_entity_poly.pdbx_seq_one_letter_code
_entity_poly.pdbx_strand_id
1 'polypeptide(L)'
;MLKNLFIAFGLLVGFTATGCNLYFDEGSGGGGTGPGGGPGSGGTRPPGTTPPGYACDADAQCAAGCYCAPDGTCAEGGFCTRDDQCGDGLTCDEERNSCDPQGGGTCGGEVTCNEVRPNCEADSVPIVEAGCWTGACQPIALCDVPPVCDRINTEASCLARSECNAVYSGQNCRRTDGTACRAGDTGCTCESYTFSACRAD
;
A
#
# COMPACT_ATOMS: atom_id res chain seq x y z
N MET A 1 -48.28 41.49 20.49
CA MET A 1 -48.87 40.28 19.87
C MET A 1 -47.72 39.47 19.29
N LEU A 2 -46.93 38.61 19.96
CA LEU A 2 -47.07 37.69 21.10
C LEU A 2 -48.16 36.62 20.95
N LYS A 3 -47.77 35.49 20.31
CA LYS A 3 -48.38 34.14 20.20
C LYS A 3 -47.74 33.54 18.93
N ASN A 4 -46.66 32.76 18.97
CA ASN A 4 -46.65 31.39 19.45
C ASN A 4 -45.22 30.97 19.81
N LEU A 5 -45.09 30.50 21.03
CA LEU A 5 -43.90 30.01 21.70
C LEU A 5 -44.23 28.58 22.17
N PHE A 6 -43.23 27.69 22.12
CA PHE A 6 -43.17 26.33 22.70
C PHE A 6 -43.76 25.14 21.93
N ILE A 7 -42.88 24.32 21.33
CA ILE A 7 -42.72 22.84 21.50
C ILE A 7 -41.26 22.54 21.04
N ALA A 8 -40.19 22.59 21.84
CA ALA A 8 -39.75 21.77 22.97
C ALA A 8 -39.70 20.24 22.73
N PHE A 9 -38.46 19.75 22.58
CA PHE A 9 -37.92 18.44 23.00
C PHE A 9 -38.38 17.14 22.30
N GLY A 10 -37.44 16.50 21.59
CA GLY A 10 -37.44 15.05 21.37
C GLY A 10 -36.47 14.59 20.28
N LEU A 11 -35.66 13.57 20.59
CA LEU A 11 -34.62 12.90 19.78
C LEU A 11 -33.35 13.72 19.51
N LEU A 12 -32.30 13.66 20.34
CA LEU A 12 -31.66 12.51 21.01
C LEU A 12 -31.07 11.51 19.99
N VAL A 13 -29.79 11.78 19.68
CA VAL A 13 -28.69 10.84 19.43
C VAL A 13 -29.02 9.59 18.62
N GLY A 14 -28.60 9.60 17.36
CA GLY A 14 -28.50 8.42 16.51
C GLY A 14 -27.38 8.60 15.50
N PHE A 15 -26.17 8.95 15.94
CA PHE A 15 -24.98 8.61 15.17
C PHE A 15 -24.89 7.09 15.22
N THR A 16 -25.52 6.42 14.24
CA THR A 16 -25.14 5.06 13.89
C THR A 16 -23.72 5.17 13.34
N ALA A 17 -22.76 5.08 14.26
CA ALA A 17 -21.46 4.57 13.90
C ALA A 17 -21.74 3.28 13.12
N THR A 18 -21.45 3.28 11.84
CA THR A 18 -21.14 2.07 11.08
C THR A 18 -19.83 1.52 11.64
N GLY A 19 -19.87 1.14 12.92
CA GLY A 19 -18.87 0.34 13.58
C GLY A 19 -19.26 -1.11 13.36
N CYS A 20 -18.28 -1.93 13.04
CA CYS A 20 -18.35 -3.36 12.83
C CYS A 20 -19.41 -3.99 13.76
N ASN A 21 -20.52 -4.47 13.20
CA ASN A 21 -21.32 -5.44 13.93
C ASN A 21 -20.44 -6.68 14.05
N LEU A 22 -19.86 -6.88 15.24
CA LEU A 22 -19.28 -8.15 15.61
C LEU A 22 -20.42 -9.18 15.52
N TYR A 23 -20.45 -9.93 14.42
CA TYR A 23 -21.28 -11.10 14.29
C TYR A 23 -20.72 -12.15 15.25
N PHE A 24 -21.23 -12.15 16.48
CA PHE A 24 -21.06 -13.28 17.36
C PHE A 24 -22.00 -14.36 16.83
N ASP A 25 -21.43 -15.33 16.13
CA ASP A 25 -22.10 -16.58 15.82
C ASP A 25 -22.65 -17.13 17.14
N GLU A 26 -23.99 -17.21 17.26
CA GLU A 26 -24.68 -17.81 18.40
C GLU A 26 -24.52 -19.34 18.34
N GLY A 27 -23.27 -19.80 18.35
CA GLY A 27 -22.87 -21.18 18.60
C GLY A 27 -23.22 -21.55 20.04
N SER A 28 -24.46 -21.97 20.23
CA SER A 28 -24.98 -22.51 21.49
C SER A 28 -24.24 -23.80 21.84
N GLY A 29 -23.22 -23.73 22.70
CA GLY A 29 -22.64 -24.95 23.29
C GLY A 29 -21.34 -24.77 24.06
N GLY A 30 -21.43 -24.82 25.39
CA GLY A 30 -20.31 -25.24 26.24
C GLY A 30 -19.80 -24.17 27.19
N GLY A 31 -20.31 -24.16 28.43
CA GLY A 31 -19.87 -23.27 29.48
C GLY A 31 -18.40 -23.47 29.86
N GLY A 32 -17.62 -22.39 29.79
CA GLY A 32 -16.33 -22.25 30.44
C GLY A 32 -16.32 -20.98 31.29
N THR A 33 -16.51 -21.12 32.59
CA THR A 33 -16.35 -20.03 33.57
C THR A 33 -14.86 -19.73 33.76
N GLY A 34 -14.35 -18.67 33.13
CA GLY A 34 -13.04 -18.09 33.42
C GLY A 34 -13.17 -16.62 33.83
N PRO A 35 -12.74 -16.20 35.03
CA PRO A 35 -12.80 -14.80 35.43
C PRO A 35 -11.51 -14.06 35.05
N GLY A 36 -11.62 -12.84 34.52
CA GLY A 36 -10.48 -11.91 34.50
C GLY A 36 -10.38 -10.95 33.31
N GLY A 37 -11.37 -10.08 33.13
CA GLY A 37 -11.19 -8.85 32.36
C GLY A 37 -10.71 -7.74 33.28
N GLY A 38 -9.44 -7.35 33.16
CA GLY A 38 -8.88 -6.14 33.79
C GLY A 38 -8.34 -5.18 32.73
N PRO A 39 -8.55 -3.86 32.85
CA PRO A 39 -7.95 -2.87 31.95
C PRO A 39 -6.48 -2.66 32.33
N GLY A 40 -5.57 -3.31 31.61
CA GLY A 40 -4.13 -3.24 31.85
C GLY A 40 -3.42 -2.28 30.91
N SER A 41 -3.08 -1.11 31.42
CA SER A 41 -2.04 -0.23 30.89
C SER A 41 -0.66 -0.90 30.87
N GLY A 42 0.17 -0.53 29.88
CA GLY A 42 1.63 -0.47 30.02
C GLY A 42 2.38 -1.80 30.09
N GLY A 43 2.41 -2.55 28.98
CA GLY A 43 3.41 -3.59 28.76
C GLY A 43 4.21 -3.28 27.50
N THR A 44 5.53 -3.11 27.63
CA THR A 44 6.46 -3.12 26.50
C THR A 44 6.33 -4.48 25.80
N ARG A 45 5.60 -4.49 24.69
CA ARG A 45 5.14 -5.70 24.02
C ARG A 45 6.12 -6.06 22.89
N PRO A 46 6.39 -7.36 22.65
CA PRO A 46 7.36 -7.80 21.64
C PRO A 46 6.98 -7.31 20.24
N PRO A 47 7.92 -7.19 19.30
CA PRO A 47 7.59 -6.93 17.90
C PRO A 47 6.71 -8.09 17.40
N GLY A 48 5.43 -7.81 17.14
CA GLY A 48 4.45 -8.82 16.72
C GLY A 48 3.12 -8.85 17.48
N THR A 49 2.87 -7.94 18.43
CA THR A 49 1.54 -7.87 19.08
C THR A 49 0.69 -6.73 18.52
N THR A 50 -0.45 -7.15 17.99
CA THR A 50 -1.63 -6.39 17.56
C THR A 50 -1.69 -4.96 18.13
N PRO A 51 -1.65 -3.92 17.28
CA PRO A 51 -1.72 -2.53 17.71
C PRO A 51 -2.99 -2.28 18.55
N PRO A 52 -2.93 -1.41 19.58
CA PRO A 52 -4.12 -1.00 20.31
C PRO A 52 -4.99 -0.11 19.40
N GLY A 53 -6.20 -0.60 19.09
CA GLY A 53 -7.14 0.11 18.21
C GLY A 53 -6.96 -0.27 16.76
N TYR A 54 -7.81 0.28 15.90
CA TYR A 54 -7.87 0.03 14.46
C TYR A 54 -6.58 0.37 13.69
N ALA A 55 -5.44 0.64 14.33
CA ALA A 55 -4.19 0.99 13.66
C ALA A 55 -3.45 -0.26 13.14
N CYS A 56 -2.75 -0.12 12.03
CA CYS A 56 -1.94 -1.16 11.42
C CYS A 56 -0.83 -0.55 10.55
N ASP A 57 0.21 -1.34 10.33
CA ASP A 57 1.30 -1.13 9.39
C ASP A 57 1.26 -2.18 8.26
N ALA A 58 0.59 -3.33 8.50
CA ALA A 58 0.44 -4.42 7.55
C ALA A 58 -0.87 -5.19 7.80
N ASP A 59 -1.40 -5.82 6.75
CA ASP A 59 -2.69 -6.49 6.81
C ASP A 59 -2.75 -7.66 7.82
N ALA A 60 -1.61 -8.31 8.07
CA ALA A 60 -1.49 -9.36 9.09
C ALA A 60 -1.83 -8.90 10.52
N GLN A 61 -1.85 -7.58 10.77
CA GLN A 61 -2.26 -7.00 12.05
C GLN A 61 -3.78 -6.78 12.12
N CYS A 62 -4.48 -6.83 11.00
CA CYS A 62 -5.93 -6.68 10.90
C CYS A 62 -6.65 -8.02 11.09
N ALA A 63 -7.93 -7.95 11.48
CA ALA A 63 -8.78 -9.13 11.59
C ALA A 63 -8.97 -9.81 10.23
N ALA A 64 -9.36 -11.08 10.23
CA ALA A 64 -9.69 -11.78 9.00
C ALA A 64 -10.86 -11.07 8.28
N GLY A 65 -10.77 -10.94 6.95
CA GLY A 65 -11.70 -10.13 6.16
C GLY A 65 -11.43 -8.61 6.20
N CYS A 66 -10.34 -8.17 6.83
CA CYS A 66 -9.87 -6.79 6.83
C CYS A 66 -8.48 -6.68 6.21
N TYR A 67 -8.16 -5.50 5.69
CA TYR A 67 -6.84 -5.12 5.20
C TYR A 67 -6.35 -3.84 5.88
N CYS A 68 -5.05 -3.57 5.82
CA CYS A 68 -4.48 -2.33 6.33
C CYS A 68 -4.56 -1.25 5.26
N ALA A 69 -5.44 -0.26 5.49
CA ALA A 69 -5.62 0.84 4.57
C ALA A 69 -4.42 1.81 4.60
N PRO A 70 -4.24 2.64 3.55
CA PRO A 70 -3.13 3.58 3.45
C PRO A 70 -3.03 4.62 4.57
N ASP A 71 -4.12 4.86 5.30
CA ASP A 71 -4.13 5.75 6.47
C ASP A 71 -3.60 5.08 7.75
N GLY A 72 -3.11 3.85 7.63
CA GLY A 72 -2.61 3.03 8.73
C GLY A 72 -3.74 2.50 9.60
N THR A 73 -4.95 2.31 9.03
CA THR A 73 -6.08 1.73 9.77
C THR A 73 -6.65 0.49 9.11
N CYS A 74 -7.12 -0.47 9.90
CA CYS A 74 -7.77 -1.67 9.39
C CYS A 74 -9.13 -1.32 8.80
N ALA A 75 -9.27 -1.52 7.49
CA ALA A 75 -10.52 -1.34 6.76
C ALA A 75 -11.14 -2.69 6.42
N GLU A 76 -12.48 -2.72 6.39
CA GLU A 76 -13.24 -3.91 6.01
C GLU A 76 -13.07 -4.17 4.52
N GLY A 77 -12.61 -5.37 4.19
CA GLY A 77 -12.52 -5.89 2.83
C GLY A 77 -13.67 -6.83 2.49
N GLY A 78 -14.04 -7.67 3.46
CA GLY A 78 -14.90 -8.83 3.26
C GLY A 78 -14.10 -10.12 3.16
N PHE A 79 -14.75 -11.25 3.46
CA PHE A 79 -14.15 -12.56 3.28
C PHE A 79 -14.26 -13.03 1.84
N CYS A 80 -13.23 -13.69 1.35
CA CYS A 80 -13.22 -14.27 0.01
C CYS A 80 -12.37 -15.53 -0.07
N THR A 81 -12.58 -16.27 -1.16
CA THR A 81 -11.76 -17.40 -1.59
C THR A 81 -11.41 -17.29 -3.09
N ARG A 82 -11.81 -16.20 -3.74
CA ARG A 82 -11.64 -15.88 -5.16
C ARG A 82 -12.10 -14.45 -5.45
N ASP A 83 -11.56 -13.83 -6.48
CA ASP A 83 -11.72 -12.40 -6.75
C ASP A 83 -13.14 -11.95 -7.07
N ASP A 84 -13.96 -12.80 -7.68
CA ASP A 84 -15.35 -12.46 -8.00
C ASP A 84 -16.28 -12.38 -6.77
N GLN A 85 -15.78 -12.71 -5.58
CA GLN A 85 -16.45 -12.49 -4.30
C GLN A 85 -16.15 -11.10 -3.74
N CYS A 86 -15.16 -10.41 -4.29
CA CYS A 86 -14.75 -9.09 -3.87
C CYS A 86 -15.52 -8.01 -4.62
N GLY A 87 -15.76 -6.89 -3.94
CA GLY A 87 -16.37 -5.71 -4.56
C GLY A 87 -15.45 -5.08 -5.61
N ASP A 88 -16.00 -4.18 -6.42
CA ASP A 88 -15.23 -3.48 -7.47
C ASP A 88 -13.96 -2.84 -6.90
N GLY A 89 -12.82 -3.13 -7.53
CA GLY A 89 -11.51 -2.60 -7.14
C GLY A 89 -10.85 -3.31 -5.96
N LEU A 90 -11.40 -4.46 -5.54
CA LEU A 90 -10.78 -5.37 -4.58
C LEU A 90 -10.49 -6.72 -5.26
N THR A 91 -9.44 -7.37 -4.82
CA THR A 91 -9.02 -8.71 -5.26
C THR A 91 -8.85 -9.59 -4.02
N CYS A 92 -8.95 -10.90 -4.17
CA CYS A 92 -8.90 -11.80 -3.03
C CYS A 92 -7.44 -12.16 -2.65
N ASP A 93 -7.01 -11.76 -1.46
CA ASP A 93 -5.87 -12.40 -0.78
C ASP A 93 -6.34 -13.78 -0.30
N GLU A 94 -6.11 -14.80 -1.12
CA GLU A 94 -6.48 -16.19 -0.83
C GLU A 94 -5.74 -16.76 0.40
N GLU A 95 -4.56 -16.23 0.74
CA GLU A 95 -3.81 -16.66 1.93
C GLU A 95 -4.55 -16.21 3.20
N ARG A 96 -5.06 -14.98 3.21
CA ARG A 96 -5.77 -14.41 4.36
C ARG A 96 -7.29 -14.49 4.26
N ASN A 97 -7.81 -14.98 3.14
CA ASN A 97 -9.24 -15.05 2.79
C ASN A 97 -9.92 -13.68 2.96
N SER A 98 -9.24 -12.62 2.53
CA SER A 98 -9.69 -11.23 2.68
C SER A 98 -9.67 -10.53 1.33
N CYS A 99 -10.74 -9.81 1.02
CA CYS A 99 -10.70 -8.88 -0.11
C CYS A 99 -9.85 -7.68 0.28
N ASP A 100 -8.94 -7.28 -0.57
CA ASP A 100 -8.12 -6.10 -0.34
C ASP A 100 -7.93 -5.33 -1.65
N PRO A 101 -7.61 -4.03 -1.58
CA PRO A 101 -7.36 -3.22 -2.77
C PRO A 101 -6.00 -3.51 -3.43
N GLN A 102 -5.16 -4.37 -2.84
CA GLN A 102 -3.84 -4.73 -3.36
C GLN A 102 -3.86 -6.01 -4.22
N GLY A 103 -4.98 -6.73 -4.25
CA GLY A 103 -4.84 -8.14 -4.52
C GLY A 103 -4.37 -8.46 -5.95
N GLY A 104 -3.58 -9.52 -5.95
CA GLY A 104 -3.04 -10.21 -7.11
C GLY A 104 -1.53 -10.13 -7.19
N GLY A 105 -0.94 -8.95 -6.96
CA GLY A 105 0.46 -8.75 -7.32
C GLY A 105 1.31 -7.96 -6.35
N THR A 106 2.60 -8.15 -6.49
CA THR A 106 3.63 -7.53 -5.67
C THR A 106 4.35 -6.45 -6.47
N CYS A 107 4.87 -5.43 -5.80
CA CYS A 107 5.79 -4.47 -6.42
C CYS A 107 7.13 -5.13 -6.80
N GLY A 108 7.45 -6.26 -6.17
CA GLY A 108 8.61 -7.10 -6.44
C GLY A 108 8.33 -8.18 -7.48
N GLY A 109 9.06 -9.30 -7.38
CA GLY A 109 8.86 -10.47 -8.24
C GLY A 109 9.60 -10.43 -9.58
N GLU A 110 9.98 -11.59 -10.07
CA GLU A 110 10.56 -11.76 -11.41
C GLU A 110 9.44 -11.71 -12.46
N VAL A 111 9.69 -11.00 -13.57
CA VAL A 111 8.74 -10.94 -14.69
C VAL A 111 9.21 -11.93 -15.74
N THR A 112 8.40 -12.95 -15.98
CA THR A 112 8.67 -14.04 -16.94
C THR A 112 7.78 -13.95 -18.17
N CYS A 113 6.68 -13.20 -18.11
CA CYS A 113 5.74 -13.03 -19.21
C CYS A 113 6.19 -11.92 -20.17
N ASN A 114 5.82 -12.06 -21.45
CA ASN A 114 6.09 -11.06 -22.50
C ASN A 114 5.01 -9.98 -22.60
N GLU A 115 4.48 -9.53 -21.46
CA GLU A 115 3.52 -8.44 -21.42
C GLU A 115 4.21 -7.08 -21.45
N VAL A 116 3.53 -6.07 -21.97
CA VAL A 116 4.06 -4.70 -22.02
C VAL A 116 4.09 -4.12 -20.61
N ARG A 117 5.26 -3.65 -20.17
CA ARG A 117 5.40 -2.96 -18.88
C ARG A 117 4.52 -1.69 -18.89
N PRO A 118 3.60 -1.51 -17.92
CA PRO A 118 2.78 -0.31 -17.85
C PRO A 118 3.64 0.92 -17.49
N ASN A 119 3.22 2.08 -17.96
CA ASN A 119 3.87 3.36 -17.62
C ASN A 119 3.23 3.94 -16.36
N CYS A 120 3.92 3.85 -15.24
CA CYS A 120 3.45 4.39 -13.96
C CYS A 120 3.80 5.85 -13.78
N GLU A 121 2.96 6.57 -13.05
CA GLU A 121 3.23 7.92 -12.59
C GLU A 121 4.40 7.97 -11.59
N ALA A 122 4.88 9.17 -11.29
CA ALA A 122 6.00 9.37 -10.37
C ALA A 122 5.71 8.74 -9.01
N ASP A 123 6.72 8.07 -8.44
CA ASP A 123 6.67 7.38 -7.14
C ASP A 123 5.71 6.17 -7.09
N SER A 124 5.36 5.63 -8.26
CA SER A 124 4.61 4.38 -8.41
C SER A 124 5.35 3.39 -9.30
N VAL A 125 5.18 2.09 -9.04
CA VAL A 125 5.82 0.99 -9.78
C VAL A 125 4.79 0.02 -10.35
N PRO A 126 5.08 -0.64 -11.49
CA PRO A 126 4.22 -1.68 -12.03
C PRO A 126 4.06 -2.86 -11.08
N ILE A 127 2.84 -3.39 -10.98
CA ILE A 127 2.54 -4.57 -10.17
C ILE A 127 2.77 -5.86 -10.98
N VAL A 128 3.34 -6.88 -10.32
CA VAL A 128 3.60 -8.21 -10.90
C VAL A 128 2.76 -9.27 -10.20
N GLU A 129 2.00 -10.03 -10.98
CA GLU A 129 1.19 -11.16 -10.54
C GLU A 129 1.49 -12.38 -11.40
N ALA A 130 1.73 -13.54 -10.77
CA ALA A 130 2.08 -14.79 -11.46
C ALA A 130 3.22 -14.65 -12.51
N GLY A 131 4.16 -13.71 -12.27
CA GLY A 131 5.27 -13.42 -13.18
C GLY A 131 4.91 -12.53 -14.38
N CYS A 132 3.69 -12.01 -14.44
CA CYS A 132 3.22 -11.10 -15.49
C CYS A 132 2.96 -9.71 -14.93
N TRP A 133 3.05 -8.67 -15.77
CA TRP A 133 2.52 -7.35 -15.41
C TRP A 133 1.00 -7.39 -15.38
N THR A 134 0.39 -6.80 -14.35
CA THR A 134 -1.08 -6.70 -14.27
C THR A 134 -1.65 -5.55 -15.10
N GLY A 135 -0.78 -4.64 -15.55
CA GLY A 135 -1.18 -3.36 -16.15
C GLY A 135 -1.50 -2.27 -15.13
N ALA A 136 -1.52 -2.60 -13.83
CA ALA A 136 -1.71 -1.67 -12.72
C ALA A 136 -0.37 -1.13 -12.18
N CYS A 137 -0.46 -0.03 -11.44
CA CYS A 137 0.64 0.63 -10.77
C CYS A 137 0.32 0.81 -9.28
N GLN A 138 1.32 0.63 -8.43
CA GLN A 138 1.21 0.83 -6.98
C GLN A 138 2.20 1.90 -6.52
N PRO A 139 1.78 2.84 -5.65
CA PRO A 139 2.71 3.73 -4.98
C PRO A 139 3.80 2.95 -4.25
N ILE A 140 5.06 3.37 -4.40
CA ILE A 140 6.22 2.68 -3.78
C ILE A 140 6.04 2.58 -2.26
N ALA A 141 5.40 3.58 -1.64
CA ALA A 141 5.11 3.62 -0.21
C ALA A 141 4.12 2.54 0.26
N LEU A 142 3.33 1.95 -0.65
CA LEU A 142 2.35 0.91 -0.35
C LEU A 142 2.85 -0.49 -0.75
N CYS A 143 4.07 -0.61 -1.23
CA CYS A 143 4.65 -1.88 -1.61
C CYS A 143 4.95 -2.77 -0.40
N ASP A 144 4.39 -3.98 -0.42
CA ASP A 144 4.65 -5.06 0.54
C ASP A 144 6.12 -5.48 0.56
N VAL A 145 6.75 -5.48 -0.62
CA VAL A 145 8.18 -5.72 -0.80
C VAL A 145 8.81 -4.59 -1.61
N PRO A 146 10.08 -4.25 -1.33
CA PRO A 146 10.77 -3.24 -2.11
C PRO A 146 10.87 -3.63 -3.60
N PRO A 147 10.48 -2.77 -4.56
CA PRO A 147 10.56 -3.08 -5.99
C PRO A 147 12.02 -3.27 -6.44
N VAL A 148 12.27 -3.94 -7.57
CA VAL A 148 13.64 -3.94 -8.13
C VAL A 148 14.03 -2.55 -8.63
N CYS A 149 15.32 -2.19 -8.52
CA CYS A 149 15.79 -0.83 -8.82
C CYS A 149 15.41 -0.35 -10.23
N ASP A 150 15.39 -1.23 -11.24
CA ASP A 150 15.05 -0.87 -12.63
C ASP A 150 13.59 -0.47 -12.85
N ARG A 151 12.73 -0.65 -11.85
CA ARG A 151 11.32 -0.23 -11.85
C ARG A 151 11.09 1.12 -11.20
N ILE A 152 12.03 1.62 -10.40
CA ILE A 152 11.90 2.91 -9.72
C ILE A 152 12.07 4.04 -10.75
N ASN A 153 11.07 4.92 -10.84
CA ASN A 153 10.98 5.95 -11.88
C ASN A 153 11.25 7.38 -11.37
N THR A 154 11.62 7.56 -10.10
CA THR A 154 12.00 8.86 -9.52
C THR A 154 13.38 8.81 -8.90
N GLU A 155 14.09 9.94 -8.96
CA GLU A 155 15.41 10.10 -8.36
C GLU A 155 15.36 9.94 -6.84
N ALA A 156 14.37 10.57 -6.19
CA ALA A 156 14.22 10.54 -4.75
C ALA A 156 14.05 9.10 -4.22
N SER A 157 13.13 8.33 -4.82
CA SER A 157 12.91 6.93 -4.43
C SER A 157 14.11 6.03 -4.76
N CYS A 158 14.88 6.34 -5.80
CA CYS A 158 16.10 5.61 -6.14
C CYS A 158 17.22 5.87 -5.12
N LEU A 159 17.48 7.14 -4.81
CA LEU A 159 18.53 7.55 -3.86
C LEU A 159 18.20 7.19 -2.40
N ALA A 160 16.93 6.94 -2.09
CA ALA A 160 16.52 6.42 -0.79
C ALA A 160 17.01 4.99 -0.52
N ARG A 161 17.48 4.27 -1.55
CA ARG A 161 17.91 2.87 -1.46
C ARG A 161 19.41 2.74 -1.71
N SER A 162 20.11 2.19 -0.72
CA SER A 162 21.57 2.04 -0.75
C SER A 162 22.08 1.04 -1.79
N GLU A 163 21.23 0.12 -2.23
CA GLU A 163 21.51 -0.91 -3.23
C GLU A 163 21.19 -0.47 -4.67
N CYS A 164 20.66 0.75 -4.82
CA CYS A 164 20.30 1.31 -6.11
C CYS A 164 21.15 2.54 -6.44
N ASN A 165 21.41 2.73 -7.73
CA ASN A 165 22.13 3.87 -8.28
C ASN A 165 21.26 4.64 -9.26
N ALA A 166 21.22 5.95 -9.06
CA ALA A 166 20.59 6.88 -9.99
C ALA A 166 21.49 7.05 -11.23
N VAL A 167 20.91 6.78 -12.39
CA VAL A 167 21.53 7.00 -13.70
C VAL A 167 21.01 8.31 -14.27
N TYR A 168 21.93 9.20 -14.64
CA TYR A 168 21.60 10.50 -15.20
C TYR A 168 21.95 10.56 -16.68
N SER A 169 21.10 11.24 -17.46
CA SER A 169 21.38 11.61 -18.83
C SER A 169 21.83 13.07 -18.87
N GLY A 170 23.03 13.31 -19.40
CA GLY A 170 23.56 14.67 -19.56
C GLY A 170 22.90 15.37 -20.75
N GLN A 171 22.60 16.66 -20.58
CA GLN A 171 22.04 17.52 -21.62
C GLN A 171 23.08 18.51 -22.13
N ASN A 172 23.04 18.80 -23.43
CA ASN A 172 23.94 19.74 -24.13
C ASN A 172 25.44 19.45 -23.91
N CYS A 173 25.82 18.18 -23.83
CA CYS A 173 27.21 17.77 -23.58
C CYS A 173 28.14 18.17 -24.72
N ARG A 174 29.26 18.82 -24.38
CA ARG A 174 30.31 19.24 -25.32
C ARG A 174 31.68 18.76 -24.86
N ARG A 175 32.56 18.53 -25.83
CA ARG A 175 34.00 18.37 -25.61
C ARG A 175 34.66 19.73 -25.40
N THR A 176 35.92 19.73 -24.96
CA THR A 176 36.75 20.94 -24.81
C THR A 176 36.95 21.72 -26.12
N ASP A 177 36.82 21.06 -27.27
CA ASP A 177 36.87 21.69 -28.60
C ASP A 177 35.50 22.28 -29.06
N GLY A 178 34.46 22.16 -28.24
CA GLY A 178 33.11 22.64 -28.52
C GLY A 178 32.24 21.68 -29.33
N THR A 179 32.75 20.53 -29.79
CA THR A 179 31.98 19.52 -30.53
C THR A 179 30.96 18.81 -29.65
N ALA A 180 29.85 18.37 -30.25
CA ALA A 180 28.82 17.63 -29.55
C ALA A 180 29.31 16.23 -29.12
N CYS A 181 28.92 15.83 -27.92
CA CYS A 181 29.20 14.51 -27.38
C CYS A 181 28.08 13.50 -27.65
N ARG A 182 28.43 12.22 -27.72
CA ARG A 182 27.51 11.08 -27.75
C ARG A 182 27.57 10.31 -26.43
N ALA A 183 26.50 9.55 -26.13
CA ALA A 183 26.47 8.66 -24.98
C ALA A 183 27.65 7.67 -25.06
N GLY A 184 28.43 7.57 -23.97
CA GLY A 184 29.63 6.74 -23.88
C GLY A 184 30.95 7.43 -24.28
N ASP A 185 30.90 8.66 -24.81
CA ASP A 185 32.11 9.42 -25.07
C ASP A 185 32.80 9.85 -23.76
N THR A 186 34.13 9.78 -23.73
CA THR A 186 34.94 10.28 -22.60
C THR A 186 35.32 11.75 -22.81
N GLY A 187 35.57 12.48 -21.71
CA GLY A 187 36.02 13.89 -21.76
C GLY A 187 34.92 14.90 -22.09
N CYS A 188 33.65 14.52 -21.92
CA CYS A 188 32.50 15.39 -22.14
C CYS A 188 32.12 16.14 -20.88
N THR A 189 31.80 17.43 -21.02
CA THR A 189 31.19 18.25 -19.97
C THR A 189 29.76 18.58 -20.39
N CYS A 190 28.79 18.28 -19.53
CA CYS A 190 27.38 18.56 -19.78
C CYS A 190 26.93 19.80 -19.02
N GLU A 191 25.97 20.52 -19.59
CA GLU A 191 25.42 21.75 -18.98
C GLU A 191 24.48 21.42 -17.81
N SER A 192 23.69 20.36 -17.97
CA SER A 192 22.81 19.83 -16.93
C SER A 192 22.70 18.32 -17.02
N TYR A 193 22.16 17.71 -15.97
CA TYR A 193 21.91 16.28 -15.89
C TYR A 193 20.45 16.09 -15.47
N THR A 194 19.77 15.15 -16.10
CA THR A 194 18.39 14.76 -15.76
C THR A 194 18.39 13.30 -15.35
N PHE A 195 17.69 12.98 -14.26
CA PHE A 195 17.46 11.59 -13.89
C PHE A 195 16.85 10.81 -15.06
N SER A 196 17.46 9.68 -15.40
CA SER A 196 17.07 8.87 -16.54
C SER A 196 16.51 7.52 -16.11
N ALA A 197 17.13 6.88 -15.11
CA ALA A 197 16.72 5.57 -14.64
C ALA A 197 17.36 5.24 -13.29
N CYS A 198 16.84 4.22 -12.62
CA CYS A 198 17.45 3.61 -11.45
C CYS A 198 17.98 2.21 -11.81
N ARG A 199 19.11 1.78 -11.25
CA ARG A 199 19.77 0.49 -11.54
C ARG A 199 20.36 -0.12 -10.27
N ALA A 200 20.45 -1.45 -10.22
CA ALA A 200 21.27 -2.12 -9.22
C ALA A 200 22.77 -1.97 -9.56
N ASP A 201 23.63 -2.02 -8.56
CA ASP A 201 25.10 -2.11 -8.70
C ASP A 201 25.56 -3.36 -9.48
#